data_AF-A0A838EVX5-F1
#
_entry.id   AF-A0A838EVX5-F1
#
_cell.length_a   1.000
_cell.length_b   1.000
_cell.length_c   1.000
_cell.angle_alpha   90.00
_cell.angle_beta   90.00
_cell.angle_gamma   90.00
#
_symmetry.space_group_name_H-M   'P 1'
#
loop_
_entity.id
_entity.type
_entity.pdbx_description
1 polymer ?
#
loop_
_entity_poly.entity_id
_entity_poly.type
_entity_poly.pdbx_seq_one_letter_code
_entity_poly.pdbx_strand_id
1 'polypeptide(L)'
;MVAKVGTVIENEKWKIKVFAPPKEHGLAHVHVLAKGYNAEVKISLLTLEVIGSTKFHKRTAKGIIKYIYENYEFLWNCWEAIHGKDEKTKFKTSSKKSR
;
A
#
# COMPACT_ATOMS: atom_id res chain seq x y z
N MET A 1 17.83 4.89 -3.89
CA MET A 1 16.38 4.91 -4.18
C MET A 1 15.66 5.00 -2.85
N VAL A 2 14.97 6.12 -2.61
CA VAL A 2 14.27 6.39 -1.34
C VAL A 2 12.90 5.73 -1.41
N ALA A 3 12.54 4.89 -0.44
CA ALA A 3 11.20 4.33 -0.34
C ALA A 3 10.19 5.47 -0.23
N LYS A 4 9.27 5.59 -1.19
CA LYS A 4 8.18 6.57 -1.10
C LYS A 4 7.09 5.96 -0.24
N VAL A 5 6.94 6.48 0.97
CA VAL A 5 5.84 6.15 1.88
C VAL A 5 4.77 7.22 1.72
N GLY A 6 3.69 6.89 1.04
CA GLY A 6 2.53 7.79 0.92
C GLY A 6 1.54 7.47 2.02
N THR A 7 1.27 8.42 2.93
CA THR A 7 0.03 8.34 3.73
C THR A 7 -1.12 8.72 2.80
N VAL A 8 -2.03 7.78 2.55
CA VAL A 8 -3.13 7.96 1.58
C VAL A 8 -4.43 8.34 2.27
N ILE A 9 -4.62 7.88 3.51
CA ILE A 9 -5.77 8.21 4.33
C ILE A 9 -5.26 8.48 5.75
N GLU A 10 -5.66 9.60 6.33
CA GLU A 10 -5.47 9.87 7.75
C GLU A 10 -6.75 10.49 8.32
N ASN A 11 -7.31 9.86 9.34
CA ASN A 11 -8.45 10.38 10.09
C ASN A 11 -8.20 10.22 11.60
N GLU A 12 -9.21 10.50 12.42
CA GLU A 12 -9.10 10.43 13.89
C GLU A 12 -8.82 9.02 14.41
N LYS A 13 -9.21 7.97 13.66
CA LYS A 13 -9.09 6.56 14.07
C LYS A 13 -7.94 5.83 13.39
N TRP A 14 -7.71 6.10 12.10
CA TRP A 14 -6.83 5.32 11.24
C TRP A 14 -5.85 6.20 10.46
N LYS A 15 -4.67 5.65 10.23
CA LYS A 15 -3.66 6.17 9.31
C LYS A 15 -3.25 5.02 8.37
N ILE A 16 -3.66 5.12 7.11
CA ILE A 16 -3.35 4.13 6.08
C ILE A 16 -2.18 4.65 5.24
N LYS A 17 -1.15 3.81 5.13
CA LYS A 17 0.05 4.07 4.36
C LYS A 17 0.19 3.03 3.26
N VAL A 18 0.59 3.50 2.09
CA VAL A 18 1.03 2.64 1.00
C VAL A 18 2.56 2.74 0.93
N PHE A 19 3.23 1.59 1.02
CA PHE A 19 4.68 1.50 0.96
C PHE A 19 5.11 0.93 -0.39
N ALA A 20 6.06 1.58 -1.05
CA ALA A 20 6.74 1.07 -2.24
C ALA A 20 8.21 0.80 -1.93
N PRO A 21 8.62 -0.47 -1.75
CA PRO A 21 10.02 -0.80 -1.59
C PRO A 21 10.77 -0.52 -2.89
N PRO A 22 12.01 -0.01 -2.83
CA PRO A 22 12.78 0.37 -4.01
C PRO A 22 13.33 -0.80 -4.85
N LYS A 23 13.17 -2.07 -4.43
CA LYS A 23 13.83 -3.22 -5.07
C LYS A 23 12.98 -4.47 -5.26
N GLU A 24 11.90 -4.65 -4.49
CA GLU A 24 11.05 -5.83 -4.62
C GLU A 24 9.59 -5.41 -4.50
N HIS A 25 8.85 -5.61 -5.59
CA HIS A 25 7.40 -5.48 -5.59
C HIS A 25 6.84 -6.74 -4.93
N GLY A 26 6.60 -6.67 -3.61
CA GLY A 26 5.71 -7.64 -2.96
C GLY A 26 4.27 -7.50 -3.46
N LEU A 27 3.41 -8.45 -3.10
CA LEU A 27 1.97 -8.40 -3.41
C LEU A 27 1.38 -7.05 -3.01
N ALA A 28 0.40 -6.54 -3.77
CA ALA A 28 -0.24 -5.27 -3.47
C ALA A 28 -0.86 -5.28 -2.07
N HIS A 29 -0.38 -4.40 -1.18
CA HIS A 29 -0.83 -4.34 0.20
C HIS A 29 -0.76 -2.91 0.75
N VAL A 30 -1.51 -2.67 1.83
CA VAL A 30 -1.50 -1.43 2.59
C VAL A 30 -1.15 -1.68 4.05
N HIS A 31 -0.52 -0.70 4.67
CA HIS A 31 -0.23 -0.69 6.10
C HIS A 31 -1.26 0.19 6.80
N VAL A 32 -2.02 -0.37 7.74
CA VAL A 32 -2.94 0.40 8.56
C VAL A 32 -2.38 0.52 9.97
N LEU A 33 -2.23 1.76 10.42
CA LEU A 33 -1.92 2.12 11.78
C LEU A 33 -3.16 2.71 12.43
N ALA A 34 -3.54 2.24 13.61
CA ALA A 34 -4.63 2.84 14.36
C ALA A 34 -4.07 3.89 15.32
N LYS A 35 -4.65 5.10 15.33
CA LYS A 35 -4.22 6.15 16.26
C LYS A 35 -4.52 5.70 17.69
N GLY A 36 -3.54 5.88 18.58
CA GLY A 36 -3.62 5.42 19.97
C GLY A 36 -3.26 3.95 20.20
N TYR A 37 -3.02 3.16 19.14
CA TYR A 37 -2.47 1.80 19.26
C TYR A 37 -1.07 1.77 18.66
N ASN A 38 -0.08 1.29 19.44
CA ASN A 38 1.26 0.99 18.94
C ASN A 38 1.26 -0.34 18.14
N ALA A 39 0.38 -0.44 17.15
CA ALA A 39 0.17 -1.62 16.34
C ALA A 39 -0.01 -1.25 14.87
N GLU A 40 0.49 -2.14 14.00
CA GLU A 40 0.33 -2.08 12.55
C GLU A 40 -0.35 -3.36 12.09
N VAL A 41 -1.13 -3.26 11.01
CA VAL A 41 -1.59 -4.42 10.26
C VAL A 41 -1.34 -4.19 8.78
N LYS A 42 -0.87 -5.24 8.11
CA LYS A 42 -0.73 -5.25 6.66
C LYS A 42 -1.91 -6.00 6.08
N ILE A 43 -2.57 -5.40 5.10
CA ILE A 43 -3.72 -6.00 4.44
C ILE A 43 -3.45 -6.06 2.95
N SER A 44 -3.59 -7.26 2.38
CA SER A 44 -3.49 -7.51 0.96
C SER A 44 -4.64 -6.80 0.25
N LEU A 45 -4.33 -5.98 -0.76
CA LEU A 45 -5.37 -5.42 -1.63
C LEU A 45 -5.93 -6.48 -2.59
N LEU A 46 -5.17 -7.55 -2.88
CA LEU A 46 -5.64 -8.62 -3.77
C LEU A 46 -6.71 -9.52 -3.12
N THR A 47 -6.49 -9.89 -1.87
CA THR A 47 -7.34 -10.86 -1.15
C THR A 47 -8.16 -10.21 -0.03
N LEU A 48 -7.86 -8.97 0.34
CA LEU A 48 -8.46 -8.26 1.49
C LEU A 48 -8.24 -8.97 2.82
N GLU A 49 -7.23 -9.82 2.88
CA GLU A 49 -6.85 -10.55 4.07
C GLU A 49 -5.67 -9.87 4.79
N VAL A 50 -5.64 -10.06 6.10
CA VAL A 50 -4.49 -9.66 6.92
C VAL A 50 -3.31 -10.55 6.55
N ILE A 51 -2.22 -9.92 6.14
CA ILE A 51 -0.96 -10.58 5.84
C ILE A 51 0.05 -10.31 6.97
N GLY A 52 0.57 -11.38 7.55
CA GLY A 52 1.50 -11.30 8.69
C GLY A 52 0.82 -11.11 10.04
N SER A 53 1.63 -10.95 11.08
CA SER A 53 1.17 -10.84 12.46
C SER A 53 0.73 -9.42 12.81
N THR A 54 -0.37 -9.29 13.54
CA THR A 54 -0.82 -8.01 14.10
C THR A 54 -1.12 -8.12 15.58
N LYS A 55 -0.94 -7.01 16.30
CA LYS A 55 -1.33 -6.87 17.71
C LYS A 55 -2.77 -6.38 17.88
N PHE A 56 -3.50 -6.15 16.79
CA PHE A 56 -4.90 -5.75 16.88
C PHE A 56 -5.79 -6.90 17.36
N HIS A 57 -6.74 -6.57 18.23
CA HIS A 57 -7.84 -7.48 18.54
C HIS A 57 -8.64 -7.81 17.27
N LYS A 58 -9.19 -9.05 17.22
CA LYS A 58 -9.99 -9.55 16.09
C LYS A 58 -11.14 -8.60 15.69
N ARG A 59 -11.78 -7.93 16.65
CA ARG A 59 -12.85 -6.95 16.38
C ARG A 59 -12.32 -5.71 15.66
N THR A 60 -11.16 -5.20 16.08
CA THR A 60 -10.48 -4.08 15.44
C THR A 60 -10.00 -4.46 14.05
N ALA A 61 -9.39 -5.64 13.89
CA ALA A 61 -8.96 -6.14 12.58
C ALA A 61 -10.13 -6.24 11.59
N LYS A 62 -11.29 -6.77 12.02
CA LYS A 62 -12.52 -6.77 11.20
C LYS A 62 -12.96 -5.37 10.80
N GLY A 63 -12.92 -4.41 11.72
CA GLY A 63 -13.25 -3.01 11.42
C GLY A 63 -12.31 -2.39 10.39
N ILE A 64 -11.01 -2.71 10.48
CA ILE A 64 -10.01 -2.26 9.52
C ILE A 64 -10.26 -2.88 8.14
N ILE A 65 -10.48 -4.20 8.06
CA ILE A 65 -10.78 -4.87 6.79
C ILE A 65 -12.04 -4.25 6.13
N LYS A 66 -13.10 -4.03 6.92
CA LYS A 66 -14.31 -3.38 6.42
C LYS A 66 -14.02 -1.99 5.86
N TYR A 67 -13.24 -1.18 6.58
CA TYR A 67 -12.88 0.16 6.13
C TYR A 67 -12.04 0.15 4.85
N ILE A 68 -11.11 -0.80 4.70
CA ILE A 68 -10.35 -0.98 3.45
C ILE A 68 -11.28 -1.38 2.32
N TYR A 69 -12.20 -2.32 2.56
CA TYR A 69 -13.17 -2.74 1.55
C TYR A 69 -14.01 -1.56 1.04
N GLU A 70 -14.49 -0.72 1.95
CA GLU A 70 -15.26 0.50 1.62
C GLU A 70 -14.43 1.55 0.84
N ASN A 71 -13.10 1.50 0.93
CA ASN A 71 -12.19 2.44 0.25
C ASN A 71 -11.31 1.72 -0.80
N TYR A 72 -11.71 0.52 -1.24
CA TYR A 72 -10.85 -0.37 -2.01
C TYR A 72 -10.35 0.27 -3.31
N GLU A 73 -11.26 0.80 -4.13
CA GLU A 73 -10.91 1.42 -5.41
C GLU A 73 -9.94 2.60 -5.23
N PHE A 74 -10.17 3.43 -4.21
CA PHE A 74 -9.28 4.55 -3.90
C PHE A 74 -7.88 4.08 -3.50
N LEU A 75 -7.80 3.07 -2.63
CA LEU A 75 -6.53 2.50 -2.17
C LEU A 75 -5.77 1.79 -3.30
N TRP A 76 -6.49 1.08 -4.16
CA TRP A 76 -5.94 0.44 -5.35
C TRP A 76 -5.34 1.47 -6.32
N ASN A 77 -6.11 2.52 -6.65
CA ASN A 77 -5.62 3.61 -7.50
C ASN A 77 -4.40 4.32 -6.90
N CYS A 78 -4.36 4.52 -5.58
CA CYS A 78 -3.18 5.07 -4.91
C CYS A 78 -1.98 4.12 -5.01
N TRP A 79 -2.21 2.81 -4.84
CA TRP A 79 -1.17 1.80 -4.98
C TRP A 79 -0.61 1.78 -6.41
N GLU A 80 -1.47 1.79 -7.42
CA GLU A 80 -1.10 1.90 -8.84
C GLU A 80 -0.40 3.22 -9.18
N ALA A 81 -0.84 4.35 -8.61
CA ALA A 81 -0.18 5.64 -8.84
C ALA A 81 1.27 5.67 -8.31
N ILE A 82 1.53 4.91 -7.24
CA ILE A 82 2.86 4.80 -6.61
C ILE A 82 3.71 3.74 -7.32
N HIS A 83 3.14 2.58 -7.68
CA HIS A 83 3.88 1.42 -8.21
C HIS A 83 3.81 1.29 -9.74
N GLY A 84 2.71 1.68 -10.38
CA GLY A 84 2.48 1.60 -11.82
C GLY A 84 3.25 2.63 -12.65
N LYS A 85 3.99 3.55 -12.02
CA LYS A 85 4.87 4.50 -12.73
C LYS A 85 6.24 3.94 -13.09
N ASP A 86 6.66 2.81 -12.54
CA ASP A 86 8.00 2.26 -12.81
C ASP A 86 8.11 1.56 -14.18
N GLU A 87 7.00 1.18 -14.83
CA GLU A 87 7.05 0.50 -16.13
C GLU A 87 7.17 1.47 -17.33
N LYS A 88 6.62 2.69 -17.24
CA LYS A 88 6.72 3.66 -18.35
C LYS A 88 8.04 4.42 -18.44
N THR A 89 8.94 4.27 -17.46
CA THR A 89 10.22 5.01 -17.45
C THR A 89 11.43 4.16 -17.82
N LYS A 90 11.29 2.82 -17.96
CA LYS A 90 12.41 1.94 -18.36
C LYS A 90 12.51 1.64 -19.85
N PHE A 91 11.55 2.05 -20.68
CA PHE A 91 11.57 1.81 -22.13
C PHE A 91 12.02 3.02 -23.00
N LYS A 92 12.67 4.04 -22.42
CA LYS A 92 13.20 5.19 -23.17
C LYS A 92 14.72 5.38 -23.10
N THR A 93 15.48 4.29 -23.00
CA THR A 93 16.94 4.33 -23.18
C THR A 93 17.46 3.10 -23.92
N SER A 94 16.92 2.84 -25.11
CA SER A 94 17.59 2.00 -26.11
C SER A 94 16.97 2.26 -27.49
N SER A 95 17.30 3.40 -28.10
CA SER A 95 17.26 3.59 -29.57
C SER A 95 17.72 5.00 -29.95
N LYS A 96 19.03 5.15 -30.11
CA LYS A 96 19.70 6.08 -31.04
C LYS A 96 21.19 5.72 -30.90
N LYS A 97 21.89 5.22 -31.91
CA LYS A 97 21.95 5.73 -33.29
C LYS A 97 22.65 4.66 -34.14
N SER A 98 21.93 4.04 -35.09
CA SER A 98 22.58 3.30 -36.18
C SER A 98 23.29 4.31 -37.08
N ARG A 99 24.51 3.93 -37.49
CA ARG A 99 25.35 4.64 -38.46
C ARG A 99 24.71 4.68 -39.84
#